data_AF-A0A2N2G2N5-F1
#
_entry.id   AF-A0A2N2G2N5-F1
#
_cell.length_a   1.000
_cell.length_b   1.000
_cell.length_c   1.000
_cell.angle_alpha   90.00
_cell.angle_beta   90.00
_cell.angle_gamma   90.00
#
_symmetry.space_group_name_H-M   'P 1'
#
loop_
_entity.id
_entity.type
_entity.pdbx_description
1 polymer ?
#
loop_
_entity_poly.entity_id
_entity_poly.type
_entity_poly.pdbx_seq_one_letter_code
_entity_poly.pdbx_strand_id
1 'polypeptide(L)'
;MSDIETFIQMVQNEEFAPAHEILEHDWKAYKKENQMQKAKALQGLINGTTALALYKKGKVEGYQKVWETFLKYHTLLDEVELENKDYFLAARELLFKKNKEVTQQT
;
A
#
# COMPACT_ATOMS: atom_id res chain seq x y z
N MET A 1 3.03 0.75 -18.76
CA MET A 1 3.17 1.02 -17.33
C MET A 1 2.20 0.11 -16.62
N SER A 2 2.70 -0.75 -15.74
CA SER A 2 1.90 -1.67 -14.92
C SER A 2 1.16 -0.92 -13.82
N ASP A 3 0.20 -1.58 -13.19
CA ASP A 3 -0.58 -1.02 -12.08
C ASP A 3 0.32 -0.68 -10.88
N ILE A 4 1.34 -1.50 -10.59
CA ILE A 4 2.30 -1.20 -9.51
C ILE A 4 3.19 0.00 -9.81
N GLU A 5 3.59 0.21 -11.07
CA GLU A 5 4.33 1.42 -11.46
C GLU A 5 3.45 2.68 -11.33
N THR A 6 2.19 2.60 -11.75
CA THR A 6 1.21 3.68 -11.59
C THR A 6 0.98 3.99 -10.11
N PHE A 7 0.82 2.96 -9.28
CA PHE A 7 0.72 3.08 -7.82
C PHE A 7 1.92 3.83 -7.23
N ILE A 8 3.14 3.45 -7.61
CA ILE A 8 4.36 4.11 -7.14
C ILE A 8 4.38 5.59 -7.52
N GLN A 9 4.04 5.94 -8.76
CA GLN A 9 3.99 7.33 -9.21
C GLN A 9 2.98 8.16 -8.42
N MET A 10 1.78 7.62 -8.18
CA MET A 10 0.76 8.30 -7.40
C MET A 10 1.19 8.51 -5.94
N VAL A 11 1.83 7.51 -5.32
CA VAL A 11 2.37 7.65 -3.96
C VAL A 11 3.52 8.67 -3.91
N GLN A 12 4.37 8.75 -4.93
CA GLN A 12 5.41 9.78 -5.05
C GLN A 12 4.81 11.19 -5.10
N ASN A 13 3.75 11.36 -5.88
CA ASN A 13 2.98 12.60 -6.01
C ASN A 13 2.05 12.88 -4.82
N GLU A 14 2.06 12.00 -3.82
CA GLU A 14 1.22 12.07 -2.61
C GLU A 14 -0.28 12.04 -2.87
N GLU A 15 -0.67 11.45 -4.01
CA GLU A 15 -2.03 11.16 -4.44
C GLU A 15 -2.54 9.88 -3.74
N PHE A 16 -2.47 9.86 -2.41
CA PHE A 16 -2.65 8.64 -1.62
C PHE A 16 -4.05 8.05 -1.70
N ALA A 17 -5.07 8.92 -1.82
CA ALA A 17 -6.46 8.50 -1.91
C ALA A 17 -6.72 7.72 -3.22
N PRO A 18 -6.47 8.25 -4.43
CA PRO A 18 -6.70 7.47 -5.64
C PRO A 18 -5.71 6.29 -5.82
N ALA A 19 -4.52 6.34 -5.21
CA ALA A 19 -3.55 5.24 -5.33
C ALA A 19 -4.06 3.88 -4.83
N HIS A 20 -4.92 3.84 -3.81
CA HIS A 20 -5.41 2.55 -3.28
C HIS A 20 -6.30 1.79 -4.26
N GLU A 21 -6.98 2.52 -5.16
CA GLU A 21 -7.90 1.95 -6.14
C GLU A 21 -7.14 1.15 -7.22
N ILE A 22 -5.91 1.59 -7.54
CA ILE A 22 -5.07 0.97 -8.59
C ILE A 22 -4.79 -0.50 -8.30
N LEU A 23 -4.43 -0.85 -7.06
CA LEU A 23 -4.15 -2.24 -6.69
C LEU A 23 -5.40 -3.04 -6.27
N GLU A 24 -6.57 -2.40 -6.22
CA GLU A 24 -7.79 -3.05 -5.74
C GLU A 24 -8.31 -4.11 -6.71
N HIS A 25 -8.08 -3.92 -8.02
CA HIS A 25 -8.44 -4.91 -9.04
C HIS A 25 -7.70 -6.23 -8.83
N ASP A 26 -6.36 -6.17 -8.76
CA ASP A 26 -5.49 -7.33 -8.54
C ASP A 26 -5.76 -7.99 -7.19
N TRP A 27 -6.02 -7.19 -6.14
CA TRP A 27 -6.41 -7.70 -4.84
C TRP A 27 -7.69 -8.55 -4.90
N LYS A 28 -8.71 -8.06 -5.61
CA LYS A 28 -9.98 -8.79 -5.81
C LYS A 28 -9.76 -10.06 -6.65
N ALA A 29 -8.91 -10.00 -7.67
CA ALA A 29 -8.56 -11.15 -8.49
C ALA A 29 -7.90 -12.26 -7.64
N TYR A 30 -6.87 -11.93 -6.87
CA TYR A 30 -6.21 -12.92 -5.99
C TYR A 30 -7.16 -13.53 -4.96
N LYS A 31 -8.11 -12.75 -4.42
CA LYS A 31 -9.14 -13.32 -3.53
C LYS A 31 -10.03 -14.32 -4.25
N LYS A 32 -10.47 -14.00 -5.47
CA LYS A 32 -11.33 -14.88 -6.27
C LYS A 32 -10.62 -16.19 -6.65
N GLU A 33 -9.30 -16.12 -6.84
CA GLU A 33 -8.45 -17.26 -7.19
C GLU A 33 -7.94 -18.04 -5.96
N ASN A 34 -8.42 -17.74 -4.75
CA ASN A 34 -7.94 -18.33 -3.49
C ASN A 34 -6.43 -18.11 -3.22
N GLN A 35 -5.79 -17.14 -3.86
CA GLN A 35 -4.40 -16.73 -3.62
C GLN A 35 -4.30 -15.78 -2.42
N MET A 36 -4.73 -16.23 -1.25
CA MET A 36 -4.96 -15.38 -0.07
C MET A 36 -3.72 -14.66 0.45
N GLN A 37 -2.52 -15.24 0.33
CA GLN A 37 -1.28 -14.58 0.74
C GLN A 37 -0.94 -13.38 -0.16
N LYS A 38 -1.08 -13.54 -1.49
CA LYS A 38 -0.90 -12.44 -2.45
C LYS A 38 -1.93 -11.34 -2.25
N ALA A 39 -3.19 -11.73 -2.03
CA ALA A 39 -4.24 -10.77 -1.68
C ALA A 39 -3.89 -9.99 -0.40
N LYS A 40 -3.41 -10.65 0.66
CA LYS A 40 -2.99 -9.95 1.88
C LYS A 40 -1.77 -9.05 1.66
N ALA A 41 -0.80 -9.47 0.84
CA ALA A 41 0.35 -8.64 0.50
C ALA A 41 -0.06 -7.33 -0.20
N LEU A 42 -0.96 -7.41 -1.20
CA LEU A 42 -1.53 -6.22 -1.86
C LEU A 42 -2.39 -5.38 -0.89
N GLN A 43 -3.17 -6.04 -0.02
CA GLN A 43 -3.91 -5.37 1.04
C GLN A 43 -2.99 -4.56 1.95
N GLY A 44 -1.75 -5.01 2.18
CA GLY A 44 -0.72 -4.22 2.86
C GLY A 44 -0.54 -2.87 2.17
N LEU A 45 -0.12 -2.85 0.90
CA LEU A 45 0.15 -1.62 0.15
C LEU A 45 -1.07 -0.69 0.05
N ILE A 46 -2.26 -1.26 -0.21
CA ILE A 46 -3.55 -0.53 -0.25
C ILE A 46 -3.82 0.17 1.09
N ASN A 47 -3.61 -0.52 2.22
CA ASN A 47 -3.77 0.09 3.54
C ASN A 47 -2.68 1.12 3.82
N GLY A 48 -1.44 0.90 3.38
CA GLY A 48 -0.35 1.86 3.53
C GLY A 48 -0.72 3.22 2.94
N THR A 49 -1.18 3.27 1.69
CA THR A 49 -1.61 4.52 1.07
C THR A 49 -2.91 5.08 1.68
N THR A 50 -3.86 4.21 2.06
CA THR A 50 -5.10 4.63 2.74
C THR A 50 -4.81 5.33 4.07
N ALA A 51 -3.86 4.80 4.85
CA ALA A 51 -3.41 5.39 6.10
C ALA A 51 -2.86 6.80 5.88
N LEU A 52 -1.96 6.99 4.91
CA LEU A 52 -1.40 8.30 4.59
C LEU A 52 -2.48 9.30 4.16
N ALA A 53 -3.47 8.85 3.38
CA ALA A 53 -4.62 9.68 3.01
C ALA A 53 -5.46 10.09 4.23
N LEU A 54 -5.64 9.21 5.22
CA LEU A 54 -6.35 9.52 6.46
C LEU A 54 -5.59 10.52 7.32
N TYR A 55 -4.27 10.35 7.45
CA TYR A 55 -3.43 11.28 8.20
C TYR A 55 -3.48 12.69 7.62
N LYS A 56 -3.33 12.83 6.29
CA LYS A 56 -3.46 14.13 5.60
C LYS A 56 -4.82 14.80 5.79
N LYS A 57 -5.87 14.02 6.09
CA LYS A 57 -7.22 14.52 6.41
C LYS A 57 -7.43 14.82 7.89
N GLY A 58 -6.38 14.75 8.72
CA GLY A 58 -6.46 14.94 10.18
C GLY A 58 -7.12 13.77 10.93
N LYS A 59 -7.36 12.63 10.27
CA LYS A 59 -8.04 11.46 10.85
C LYS A 59 -7.02 10.51 11.51
N VAL A 60 -6.36 10.98 12.56
CA VAL A 60 -5.22 10.28 13.20
C VAL A 60 -5.58 8.88 13.72
N GLU A 61 -6.73 8.71 14.39
CA GLU A 61 -7.15 7.39 14.89
C GLU A 61 -7.40 6.38 13.76
N GLY A 62 -7.98 6.85 12.65
CA GLY A 62 -8.18 6.02 11.46
C GLY A 62 -6.87 5.64 10.81
N TYR A 63 -5.94 6.60 10.70
CA TYR A 63 -4.58 6.35 10.24
C TYR A 63 -3.89 5.25 11.05
N GLN A 64 -3.90 5.31 12.39
CA GLN A 64 -3.22 4.35 13.25
C GLN A 64 -3.70 2.90 12.98
N LYS A 65 -5.02 2.69 12.99
CA LYS A 65 -5.63 1.37 12.74
C LYS A 65 -5.28 0.81 11.37
N VAL A 66 -5.31 1.66 10.34
CA VAL A 66 -5.04 1.25 8.96
C VAL A 66 -3.52 1.02 8.74
N TRP A 67 -2.66 1.85 9.34
CA TRP A 67 -1.22 1.70 9.28
C TRP A 67 -0.75 0.41 9.97
N GLU A 68 -1.33 0.04 11.10
CA GLU A 68 -1.07 -1.26 11.75
C GLU A 68 -1.39 -2.45 10.83
N THR A 69 -2.44 -2.33 10.01
CA THR A 69 -2.77 -3.36 9.01
C THR A 69 -1.71 -3.42 7.90
N PHE A 70 -1.16 -2.29 7.47
CA PHE A 70 0.00 -2.26 6.58
C PHE A 70 1.22 -2.95 7.21
N LEU A 71 1.57 -2.59 8.45
CA LEU A 71 2.68 -3.20 9.22
C LEU A 71 2.56 -4.73 9.31
N LYS A 72 1.34 -5.22 9.52
CA LYS A 72 1.07 -6.66 9.59
C LYS A 72 1.29 -7.39 8.27
N TYR A 73 1.00 -6.76 7.13
CA TYR A 73 0.92 -7.47 5.85
C TYR A 73 2.05 -7.15 4.86
N HIS A 74 2.81 -6.07 5.05
CA HIS A 74 3.90 -5.74 4.11
C HIS A 74 5.02 -6.78 4.08
N THR A 75 5.19 -7.57 5.15
CA THR A 75 6.20 -8.64 5.22
C THR A 75 5.85 -9.81 4.31
N LEU A 76 4.56 -10.00 3.99
CA LEU A 76 4.13 -11.05 3.08
C LEU A 76 4.67 -10.86 1.66
N LEU A 77 5.05 -9.63 1.28
CA LEU A 77 5.71 -9.36 0.00
C LEU A 77 7.04 -10.12 -0.14
N ASP A 78 7.73 -10.40 0.96
CA ASP A 78 8.97 -11.17 0.91
C ASP A 78 8.69 -12.65 0.62
N GLU A 79 7.54 -13.16 1.05
CA GLU A 79 7.14 -14.58 1.00
C GLU A 79 6.42 -14.98 -0.29
N VAL A 80 5.71 -14.04 -0.93
CA VAL A 80 4.90 -14.36 -2.12
C VAL A 80 5.68 -14.19 -3.42
N GLU A 81 5.32 -15.02 -4.41
CA GLU A 81 5.76 -14.88 -5.80
C GLU A 81 4.80 -13.97 -6.57
N LEU A 82 5.31 -12.83 -7.02
CA LEU A 82 4.58 -11.84 -7.82
C LEU A 82 5.38 -11.53 -9.08
N GLU A 83 4.68 -11.36 -10.18
CA GLU A 83 5.28 -10.70 -11.33
C GLU A 83 5.69 -9.28 -10.92
N ASN A 84 6.86 -8.80 -11.37
CA ASN A 84 7.36 -7.47 -11.02
C ASN A 84 7.58 -7.25 -9.50
N LYS A 85 7.93 -8.32 -8.74
CA LYS A 85 8.13 -8.30 -7.27
C LYS A 85 8.98 -7.12 -6.78
N ASP A 86 10.05 -6.75 -7.51
CA ASP A 86 10.92 -5.63 -7.15
C ASP A 86 10.17 -4.30 -7.05
N TYR A 87 9.17 -4.05 -7.89
CA TYR A 87 8.34 -2.85 -7.80
C TYR A 87 7.43 -2.86 -6.57
N PHE A 88 6.89 -4.01 -6.18
CA PHE A 88 6.10 -4.11 -4.94
C PHE A 88 6.96 -3.87 -3.69
N LEU A 89 8.20 -4.37 -3.69
CA LEU A 89 9.16 -4.09 -2.62
C LEU A 89 9.52 -2.60 -2.60
N ALA A 90 9.77 -1.98 -3.76
CA ALA A 90 10.02 -0.54 -3.87
C ALA A 90 8.83 0.30 -3.36
N ALA A 91 7.59 -0.12 -3.66
CA ALA A 91 6.38 0.53 -3.18
C ALA A 91 6.27 0.47 -1.65
N ARG A 92 6.61 -0.67 -1.04
CA ARG A 92 6.68 -0.80 0.44
C ARG A 92 7.66 0.21 1.05
N GLU A 93 8.88 0.27 0.53
CA GLU A 93 9.90 1.19 1.06
C GLU A 93 9.49 2.66 0.88
N LEU A 94 8.87 2.98 -0.26
CA LEU A 94 8.33 4.31 -0.53
C LEU A 94 7.24 4.69 0.48
N LEU A 95 6.32 3.78 0.82
CA LEU A 95 5.28 4.04 1.82
C LEU A 95 5.88 4.31 3.21
N PHE A 96 6.91 3.57 3.62
CA PHE A 96 7.62 3.86 4.87
C PHE A 96 8.27 5.24 4.87
N LYS A 97 8.93 5.61 3.76
CA LYS A 97 9.53 6.93 3.58
C LYS A 97 8.46 8.03 3.66
N LYS A 98 7.38 7.91 2.89
CA LYS A 98 6.27 8.86 2.86
C LYS A 98 5.58 8.98 4.21
N ASN A 99 5.45 7.89 4.96
CA ASN A 99 4.90 7.94 6.31
C ASN A 99 5.73 8.81 7.25
N LYS A 100 7.06 8.68 7.22
CA LYS A 100 7.96 9.54 8.00
C LYS A 100 7.83 11.01 7.57
N GLU A 101 7.85 11.28 6.26
CA GLU A 101 7.71 12.63 5.72
C GLU A 101 6.39 13.29 6.16
N VAL A 102 5.27 12.58 6.08
CA VAL A 102 3.94 13.11 6.38
C VAL A 102 3.72 13.30 7.89
N THR A 103 4.27 12.42 8.73
CA THR A 103 4.02 12.43 10.19
C THR A 103 5.01 13.26 11.00
N GLN A 104 6.18 13.60 10.45
CA GLN A 104 7.20 14.43 11.10
C GLN A 104 7.13 15.92 10.71
N GLN A 105 6.21 16.29 9.82
CA GLN A 105 5.99 17.69 9.41
C GLN A 105 5.03 18.47 10.32
N THR A 106 4.61 17.89 11.45
CA THR A 106 3.79 18.49 12.51
C THR A 106 4.57 18.62 13.81
#